data_AF-A0AAE0I449-F1
#
_entry.id   AF-A0AAE0I449-F1
#
_cell.length_a   1.000
_cell.length_b   1.000
_cell.length_c   1.000
_cell.angle_alpha   90.00
_cell.angle_beta   90.00
_cell.angle_gamma   90.00
#
_symmetry.space_group_name_H-M   'P 1'
#
loop_
_entity.id
_entity.type
_entity.pdbx_description
1 polymer ?
#
loop_
_entity_poly.entity_id
_entity_poly.type
_entity_poly.pdbx_seq_one_letter_code
_entity_poly.pdbx_strand_id
1 'polypeptide(L)'
;MKCFIALFAVAALLPSALADRPKLNQYASMDDCTHDQNILFHAAPVSSKCYNLDDATVAFFWAPGTLWNPRVYTGKDCNGIEDPLSRNGRCIEKGIYNSYKIW
;
A
#
# COMPACT_ATOMS: atom_id res chain seq x y z
N MET A 1 -9.64 37.10 50.99
CA MET A 1 -10.15 36.96 49.61
C MET A 1 -9.15 36.09 48.85
N LYS A 2 -9.51 34.87 48.45
CA LYS A 2 -8.62 33.96 47.69
C LYS A 2 -9.35 33.54 46.42
N CYS A 3 -8.88 34.07 45.29
CA CYS A 3 -9.38 33.75 43.95
C CYS A 3 -8.91 32.35 43.56
N PHE A 4 -9.87 31.44 43.32
CA PHE A 4 -9.60 30.16 42.68
C PHE A 4 -9.65 30.36 41.17
N ILE A 5 -8.50 30.26 40.51
CA ILE A 5 -8.41 30.27 39.05
C ILE A 5 -8.77 28.86 38.57
N ALA A 6 -9.92 28.72 37.91
CA ALA A 6 -10.31 27.49 37.24
C ALA A 6 -9.53 27.36 35.93
N LEU A 7 -8.60 26.39 35.87
CA LEU A 7 -7.95 25.98 34.63
C LEU A 7 -8.92 25.12 33.82
N PHE A 8 -9.45 25.66 32.73
CA PHE A 8 -10.11 24.87 31.69
C PHE A 8 -9.03 24.22 30.82
N ALA A 9 -8.76 22.93 31.03
CA ALA A 9 -7.98 22.13 30.09
C ALA A 9 -8.87 21.79 28.88
N VAL A 10 -8.69 22.51 27.77
CA VAL A 10 -9.27 22.14 26.48
C VAL A 10 -8.46 20.96 25.94
N ALA A 11 -9.02 19.75 26.02
CA ALA A 11 -8.46 18.59 25.34
C ALA A 11 -8.60 18.79 23.82
N ALA A 12 -7.50 19.10 23.15
CA ALA A 12 -7.45 19.12 21.70
C ALA A 12 -7.71 17.70 21.17
N LEU A 13 -8.89 17.48 20.59
CA LEU A 13 -9.18 16.31 19.76
C LEU A 13 -8.33 16.42 18.49
N LEU A 14 -7.11 15.93 18.54
CA LEU A 14 -6.34 15.68 17.32
C LEU A 14 -7.05 14.53 16.60
N PRO A 15 -7.50 14.70 15.33
CA PRO A 15 -7.82 13.54 14.52
C PRO A 15 -6.51 12.76 14.41
N SER A 16 -6.50 11.58 15.04
CA SER A 16 -5.49 10.56 14.74
C SER A 16 -5.54 10.41 13.23
N ALA A 17 -4.55 10.94 12.52
CA ALA A 17 -4.37 10.63 11.11
C ALA A 17 -4.26 9.12 11.08
N LEU A 18 -5.36 8.44 10.75
CA LEU A 18 -5.37 7.01 10.54
C LEU A 18 -4.48 6.86 9.31
N ALA A 19 -3.21 6.57 9.54
CA ALA A 19 -2.27 6.31 8.47
C ALA A 19 -2.91 5.26 7.56
N ASP A 20 -3.06 5.58 6.28
CA ASP A 20 -3.58 4.63 5.31
C ASP A 20 -2.76 3.35 5.42
N ARG A 21 -3.46 2.23 5.60
CA ARG A 21 -2.79 0.94 5.73
C ARG A 21 -2.18 0.59 4.37
N PRO A 22 -1.01 -0.06 4.34
CA PRO A 22 -0.47 -0.60 3.10
C PRO A 22 -1.50 -1.49 2.42
N LYS A 23 -1.60 -1.42 1.09
CA LYS A 23 -2.52 -2.23 0.28
C LYS A 23 -1.78 -2.78 -0.94
N LEU A 24 -2.06 -4.03 -1.30
CA LEU A 24 -1.69 -4.65 -2.56
C LEU A 24 -2.89 -5.44 -3.07
N ASN A 25 -3.38 -5.08 -4.25
CA ASN A 25 -4.45 -5.81 -4.94
C ASN A 25 -3.98 -6.27 -6.30
N GLN A 26 -4.43 -7.44 -6.73
CA GLN A 26 -4.14 -7.99 -8.06
C GLN A 26 -5.44 -8.24 -8.82
N TYR A 27 -5.43 -7.99 -10.12
CA TYR A 27 -6.61 -7.98 -10.98
C TYR A 27 -6.34 -8.67 -12.32
N ALA A 28 -7.37 -9.28 -12.88
CA ALA A 28 -7.31 -9.94 -14.19
C ALA A 28 -7.31 -8.95 -15.36
N SER A 29 -7.60 -7.66 -15.13
CA SER A 29 -7.59 -6.61 -16.15
C SER A 29 -7.25 -5.24 -15.56
N MET A 30 -6.85 -4.29 -16.42
CA MET A 30 -6.63 -2.89 -16.02
C MET A 30 -7.93 -2.18 -15.63
N ASP A 31 -9.03 -2.54 -16.29
CA ASP A 31 -10.37 -2.00 -15.99
C ASP A 31 -10.81 -2.39 -14.57
N ASP A 32 -10.65 -3.67 -14.22
CA ASP A 32 -10.94 -4.17 -12.88
C ASP A 32 -10.10 -3.48 -11.81
N CYS A 33 -8.83 -3.22 -12.09
CA CYS A 33 -7.96 -2.47 -11.19
C CYS A 33 -8.46 -1.04 -10.99
N THR A 34 -8.75 -0.33 -12.09
CA THR A 34 -9.13 1.08 -12.08
C THR A 34 -10.46 1.31 -11.36
N HIS A 35 -11.37 0.33 -11.40
CA HIS A 35 -12.66 0.36 -10.73
C HIS A 35 -12.69 -0.42 -9.40
N ASP A 36 -11.55 -0.95 -8.94
CA ASP A 36 -11.38 -1.79 -7.74
C ASP A 36 -12.43 -2.92 -7.61
N GLN A 37 -12.63 -3.68 -8.69
CA GLN A 37 -13.60 -4.78 -8.78
C GLN A 37 -12.91 -6.12 -9.12
N ASN A 38 -13.60 -7.25 -8.92
CA ASN A 38 -13.13 -8.59 -9.33
C ASN A 38 -11.68 -8.92 -8.87
N ILE A 39 -11.34 -8.54 -7.63
CA ILE A 39 -9.99 -8.70 -7.07
C ILE A 39 -9.60 -10.18 -7.02
N LEU A 40 -8.47 -10.54 -7.65
CA LEU A 40 -7.90 -11.89 -7.60
C LEU A 40 -7.20 -12.17 -6.27
N PHE A 41 -6.51 -11.15 -5.75
CA PHE A 41 -5.77 -11.24 -4.51
C PHE A 41 -5.75 -9.88 -3.81
N HIS A 42 -5.92 -9.90 -2.49
CA HIS A 42 -5.82 -8.72 -1.63
C HIS A 42 -4.87 -9.01 -0.47
N ALA A 43 -3.97 -8.06 -0.19
CA ALA A 43 -3.16 -8.07 1.03
C ALA A 43 -2.99 -6.65 1.58
N ALA A 44 -2.71 -6.59 2.89
CA ALA A 44 -2.01 -5.48 3.50
C ALA A 44 -0.52 -5.84 3.60
N PRO A 45 0.35 -5.30 2.73
CA PRO A 45 1.77 -5.64 2.74
C PRO A 45 2.45 -5.34 4.07
N VAL A 46 3.23 -6.30 4.55
CA VAL A 46 4.12 -6.15 5.70
C VAL A 46 5.49 -5.73 5.19
N SER A 47 6.15 -4.82 5.90
CA SER A 47 7.53 -4.42 5.62
C SER A 47 8.42 -5.66 5.44
N SER A 48 9.25 -5.63 4.42
CA SER A 48 10.23 -6.67 4.10
C SER A 48 9.67 -8.03 3.68
N LYS A 49 8.35 -8.22 3.62
CA LYS A 49 7.75 -9.45 3.08
C LYS A 49 7.58 -9.35 1.56
N CYS A 50 7.96 -10.44 0.87
CA CYS A 50 7.74 -10.56 -0.56
C CYS A 50 6.33 -11.09 -0.86
N TYR A 51 5.70 -10.56 -1.92
CA TYR A 51 4.40 -11.00 -2.42
C TYR A 51 4.52 -11.32 -3.90
N ASN A 52 4.25 -12.57 -4.28
CA ASN A 52 4.22 -12.95 -5.69
C ASN A 52 2.98 -12.39 -6.38
N LEU A 53 3.17 -11.87 -7.58
CA LEU A 53 2.09 -11.51 -8.49
C LEU A 53 1.67 -12.78 -9.23
N ASP A 54 0.41 -13.16 -9.12
CA ASP A 54 -0.15 -14.37 -9.73
C ASP A 54 0.02 -14.34 -11.26
N ASP A 55 0.06 -15.50 -11.90
CA ASP A 55 0.22 -15.59 -13.35
C ASP A 55 -1.03 -15.10 -14.09
N ALA A 56 -2.20 -15.14 -13.46
CA ALA A 56 -3.44 -14.55 -13.97
C ALA A 56 -3.52 -13.03 -13.77
N THR A 57 -2.57 -12.42 -13.05
CA THR A 57 -2.57 -10.97 -12.80
C THR A 57 -2.14 -10.22 -14.06
N VAL A 58 -3.00 -9.32 -14.53
CA VAL A 58 -2.69 -8.39 -15.62
C VAL A 58 -2.35 -7.01 -15.07
N ALA A 59 -3.00 -6.60 -13.98
CA ALA A 59 -2.78 -5.32 -13.32
C ALA A 59 -2.74 -5.47 -11.81
N PHE A 60 -2.02 -4.59 -11.13
CA PHE A 60 -2.02 -4.54 -9.68
C PHE A 60 -2.04 -3.09 -9.18
N PHE A 61 -2.65 -2.91 -8.02
CA PHE A 61 -2.65 -1.67 -7.26
C PHE A 61 -1.76 -1.84 -6.04
N TRP A 62 -0.93 -0.84 -5.74
CA TRP A 62 -0.25 -0.75 -4.45
C TRP A 62 -0.57 0.57 -3.79
N ALA A 63 -0.68 0.59 -2.46
CA ALA A 63 -0.60 1.80 -1.66
C ALA A 63 0.39 1.52 -0.53
N PRO A 64 1.44 2.35 -0.37
CA PRO A 64 2.49 2.07 0.61
C PRO A 64 2.09 2.40 2.05
N GLY A 65 1.09 3.26 2.27
CA GLY A 65 0.76 3.75 3.60
C GLY A 65 1.92 4.50 4.25
N THR A 66 2.24 4.14 5.50
CA THR A 66 3.45 4.64 6.21
C THR A 66 4.73 3.95 5.81
N LEU A 67 4.66 2.85 5.07
CA LEU A 67 5.85 2.18 4.56
C LEU A 67 6.42 2.98 3.38
N TRP A 68 7.69 2.75 3.12
CA TRP A 68 8.48 3.47 2.14
C TRP A 68 9.01 2.51 1.09
N ASN A 69 9.52 3.08 0.00
CA ASN A 69 10.35 2.34 -0.92
C ASN A 69 9.68 1.09 -1.56
N PRO A 70 8.46 1.19 -2.12
CA PRO A 70 7.85 0.06 -2.82
C PRO A 70 8.70 -0.36 -4.03
N ARG A 71 8.78 -1.68 -4.25
CA ARG A 71 9.60 -2.34 -5.27
C ARG A 71 8.80 -3.41 -5.98
N VAL A 72 9.14 -3.58 -7.25
CA VAL A 72 8.74 -4.73 -8.06
C VAL A 72 9.96 -5.44 -8.58
N TYR A 73 9.79 -6.72 -8.86
CA TYR A 73 10.87 -7.58 -9.32
C TYR A 73 10.42 -8.36 -10.53
N THR A 74 11.33 -8.55 -11.48
CA THR A 74 11.09 -9.37 -12.68
C THR A 74 10.94 -10.86 -12.38
N GLY A 75 11.48 -11.34 -11.25
CA GLY A 75 11.33 -12.71 -10.78
C GLY A 75 10.28 -12.88 -9.67
N LYS A 76 9.93 -14.13 -9.38
CA LYS A 76 9.18 -14.52 -8.18
C LYS A 76 10.08 -14.44 -6.95
N ASP A 77 9.46 -14.37 -5.77
CA ASP A 77 10.11 -14.31 -4.46
C ASP A 77 11.12 -13.16 -4.33
N CYS A 78 10.85 -12.06 -5.04
CA CYS A 78 11.65 -10.83 -5.03
C CYS A 78 13.08 -11.04 -5.53
N ASN A 79 13.24 -11.93 -6.51
CA ASN A 79 14.48 -12.18 -7.24
C ASN A 79 14.50 -11.46 -8.60
N GLY A 80 15.68 -11.38 -9.21
CA GLY A 80 15.88 -10.77 -10.52
C GLY A 80 16.12 -9.26 -10.45
N ILE A 81 15.82 -8.56 -11.55
CA ILE A 81 15.92 -7.09 -11.63
C ILE A 81 14.86 -6.47 -10.72
N GLU A 82 15.29 -5.55 -9.86
CA GLU A 82 14.45 -4.73 -8.98
C GLU A 82 14.22 -3.35 -9.60
N ASP A 83 12.96 -2.91 -9.65
CA ASP A 83 12.60 -1.57 -10.09
C ASP A 83 11.80 -0.80 -9.02
N PRO A 84 12.04 0.51 -8.85
CA PRO A 84 11.32 1.33 -7.89
C PRO A 84 9.92 1.67 -8.36
N LEU A 85 8.96 1.60 -7.42
CA LEU A 85 7.63 2.17 -7.61
C LEU A 85 7.53 3.54 -6.92
N SER A 86 6.62 4.36 -7.44
CA SER A 86 6.25 5.62 -6.79
C SER A 86 5.59 5.35 -5.43
N ARG A 87 5.66 6.32 -4.52
CA ARG A 87 4.88 6.31 -3.28
C ARG A 87 3.40 6.63 -3.50
N ASN A 88 3.07 7.23 -4.63
CA ASN A 88 1.68 7.51 -5.00
C ASN A 88 1.09 6.25 -5.62
N GLY A 89 0.35 5.52 -4.79
CA GLY A 89 -0.32 4.30 -5.17
C GLY A 89 -1.27 4.49 -6.34
N ARG A 90 -1.24 3.57 -7.29
CA ARG A 90 -2.10 3.57 -8.48
C ARG A 90 -2.16 2.17 -9.08
N CYS A 91 -3.08 1.98 -10.01
CA CYS A 91 -3.06 0.81 -10.87
C CYS A 91 -1.95 0.90 -11.90
N ILE A 92 -1.21 -0.20 -12.08
CA ILE A 92 -0.27 -0.38 -13.19
C ILE A 92 -0.38 -1.78 -13.76
N GLU A 93 0.01 -1.93 -15.03
CA GLU A 93 0.14 -3.23 -15.65
C GLU A 93 1.25 -4.03 -14.97
N LYS A 94 1.03 -5.33 -14.77
CA LYS A 94 2.03 -6.27 -14.27
C LYS A 94 3.25 -6.29 -15.19
N GLY A 95 3.03 -6.33 -16.50
CA GLY A 95 4.09 -6.43 -17.51
C GLY A 95 5.03 -7.60 -17.22
N ILE A 96 6.33 -7.30 -17.09
CA ILE A 96 7.39 -8.29 -16.82
C ILE A 96 7.57 -8.62 -15.34
N TYR A 97 6.87 -7.93 -14.43
CA TYR A 97 7.07 -8.08 -13.00
C TYR A 97 6.33 -9.28 -12.44
N ASN A 98 6.94 -9.97 -11.48
CA ASN A 98 6.42 -11.21 -10.90
C ASN A 98 6.34 -11.17 -9.37
N SER A 99 6.88 -10.15 -8.72
CA SER A 99 6.70 -9.97 -7.28
C SER A 99 6.85 -8.52 -6.84
N TYR A 100 6.36 -8.24 -5.63
CA TYR A 100 6.31 -6.93 -4.99
C TYR A 100 6.84 -7.00 -3.56
N LYS A 101 7.55 -5.96 -3.13
CA LYS A 101 8.03 -5.76 -1.76
C LYS A 101 7.95 -4.29 -1.36
N ILE A 102 7.81 -4.02 -0.07
CA ILE A 102 7.85 -2.67 0.47
C ILE A 102 8.57 -2.67 1.83
N TRP A 103 9.16 -1.54 2.23
CA TRP A 103 10.04 -1.41 3.39
C TRP A 103 9.50 -0.43 4.42
#